data_AF-A0A8S2TNJ7-F1
#
_entry.id   AF-A0A8S2TNJ7-F1
#
_cell.length_a   1.000
_cell.length_b   1.000
_cell.length_c   1.000
_cell.angle_alpha   90.00
_cell.angle_beta   90.00
_cell.angle_gamma   90.00
#
_symmetry.space_group_name_H-M   'P 1'
#
loop_
_entity.id
_entity.type
_entity.pdbx_description
1 polymer ?
#
loop_
_entity_poly.entity_id
_entity_poly.type
_entity_poly.pdbx_seq_one_letter_code
_entity_poly.pdbx_strand_id
1 'polypeptide(L)'
;MPAGCEPLNTQLKGTLTGDTHSSVTRSNRDYRYCGCRAYSNVGWTEHENLRDERAEAFRSLLWPGVYEWSYVMRATCAGTFIIPPAKAEEMYSPENFGRCSTEKV
;
A
#
# COMPACT_ATOMS: atom_id res chain seq x y z
N MET A 1 6.56 -0.93 -9.91
CA MET A 1 7.37 -1.86 -9.11
C MET A 1 8.64 -2.21 -9.88
N PRO A 2 9.70 -2.69 -9.21
CA PRO A 2 10.88 -3.20 -9.90
C PRO A 2 10.50 -4.40 -10.78
N ALA A 3 11.12 -4.53 -11.97
CA ALA A 3 10.72 -5.54 -12.96
C ALA A 3 10.90 -7.01 -12.51
N GLY A 4 11.72 -7.26 -11.48
CA GLY A 4 11.93 -8.60 -10.91
C GLY A 4 11.03 -8.94 -9.71
N CYS A 5 10.07 -8.07 -9.36
CA CYS A 5 9.17 -8.26 -8.21
C CYS A 5 7.70 -8.22 -8.64
N GLU A 6 6.91 -9.18 -8.16
CA GLU A 6 5.47 -9.26 -8.40
C GLU A 6 4.69 -9.07 -7.09
N PRO A 7 3.60 -8.29 -7.06
CA PRO A 7 2.77 -8.14 -5.87
C PRO A 7 1.94 -9.40 -5.64
N LEU A 8 1.80 -9.80 -4.38
CA LEU A 8 0.96 -10.93 -3.99
C LEU A 8 -0.42 -10.43 -3.57
N ASN A 9 -1.47 -10.95 -4.22
CA ASN A 9 -2.84 -10.66 -3.83
C ASN A 9 -3.26 -11.59 -2.69
N THR A 10 -3.31 -11.05 -1.47
CA THR A 10 -3.67 -11.78 -0.25
C THR A 10 -5.17 -12.06 -0.13
N GLN A 11 -6.01 -11.42 -0.96
CA GLN A 11 -7.46 -11.70 -1.03
C GLN A 11 -7.76 -12.99 -1.81
N LEU A 12 -6.79 -13.50 -2.58
CA LEU A 12 -6.93 -14.76 -3.30
C LEU A 12 -6.61 -15.93 -2.36
N LYS A 13 -7.58 -16.85 -2.22
CA LYS A 13 -7.53 -18.02 -1.31
C LYS A 13 -6.32 -18.96 -1.52
N GLY A 14 -5.68 -18.91 -2.69
CA GLY A 14 -4.52 -19.75 -3.04
C GLY A 14 -3.16 -19.09 -2.83
N THR A 15 -3.11 -17.81 -2.45
CA THR A 15 -1.84 -17.10 -2.26
C THR A 15 -1.24 -17.48 -0.92
N LEU A 16 -0.19 -18.30 -0.94
CA LEU A 16 0.63 -18.60 0.23
C LEU A 16 1.49 -17.37 0.58
N THR A 17 0.85 -16.42 1.25
CA THR A 17 1.57 -15.45 2.08
C THR A 17 1.71 -16.14 3.43
N GLY A 18 2.87 -16.10 4.09
CA GLY A 18 2.97 -16.55 5.48
C GLY A 18 2.07 -15.71 6.40
N ASP A 19 2.45 -15.53 7.67
CA ASP A 19 1.67 -14.70 8.61
C ASP A 19 1.62 -13.18 8.24
N THR A 20 2.22 -12.79 7.11
CA THR A 20 2.24 -11.41 6.60
C THR A 20 1.02 -11.14 5.73
N HIS A 21 -0.06 -10.66 6.35
CA HIS A 21 -1.17 -10.08 5.59
C HIS A 21 -0.78 -8.68 5.09
N SER A 22 -1.11 -8.34 3.84
CA SER A 22 -1.10 -6.95 3.38
C SER A 22 -2.05 -6.16 4.26
N SER A 23 -1.49 -5.28 5.08
CA SER A 23 -2.23 -4.57 6.11
C SER A 23 -2.33 -3.10 5.75
N VAL A 24 -3.56 -2.59 5.79
CA VAL A 24 -3.85 -1.19 5.58
C VAL A 24 -4.13 -0.59 6.94
N THR A 25 -3.13 0.09 7.50
CA THR A 25 -3.23 0.65 8.84
C THR A 25 -3.13 2.17 8.75
N ARG A 26 -4.08 2.89 9.34
CA ARG A 26 -3.87 4.34 9.56
C ARG A 26 -2.83 4.47 10.67
N SER A 27 -1.74 5.21 10.44
CA SER A 27 -0.68 5.41 11.43
C SER A 27 -1.26 6.10 12.65
N ASN A 28 -1.61 5.28 13.64
CA ASN A 28 -2.37 5.68 14.79
C ASN A 28 -1.41 6.07 15.92
N ARG A 29 -0.97 7.32 15.91
CA ARG A 29 -0.56 8.00 17.14
C ARG A 29 -1.83 8.61 17.76
N ASP A 30 -2.21 8.05 18.91
CA ASP A 30 -3.26 8.52 19.84
C ASP A 30 -4.72 8.06 19.63
N TYR A 31 -4.99 6.76 19.75
CA TYR A 31 -6.27 6.30 20.29
C TYR A 31 -6.17 6.13 21.82
N ARG A 32 -6.20 7.25 22.54
CA ARG A 32 -6.23 7.29 24.01
C ARG A 32 -7.30 8.20 24.60
N TYR A 33 -8.47 8.31 23.98
CA TYR A 33 -9.66 8.75 24.73
C TYR A 33 -10.90 7.98 24.25
N CYS A 34 -11.56 7.33 25.22
CA CYS A 34 -12.84 6.63 25.13
C CYS A 34 -12.82 5.15 24.65
N GLY A 35 -12.68 4.23 25.61
CA GLY A 35 -13.71 3.22 25.96
C GLY A 35 -14.22 2.15 24.97
N CYS A 36 -14.14 2.30 23.65
CA CYS A 36 -14.65 1.30 22.70
C CYS A 36 -13.50 0.52 22.03
N ARG A 37 -13.23 -0.66 22.61
CA ARG A 37 -12.39 -1.71 22.00
C ARG A 37 -13.00 -2.17 20.66
N ALA A 38 -12.12 -2.29 19.67
CA ALA A 38 -12.24 -3.14 18.48
C ALA A 38 -13.21 -2.69 17.37
N TYR A 39 -12.80 -1.69 16.57
CA TYR A 39 -13.20 -1.55 15.15
C TYR A 39 -12.05 -1.02 14.27
N SER A 40 -10.79 -1.30 14.63
CA SER A 40 -9.61 -0.67 14.02
C SER A 40 -9.05 -1.40 12.78
N ASN A 41 -9.80 -2.29 12.14
CA ASN A 41 -9.37 -3.01 10.94
C ASN A 41 -10.22 -2.66 9.71
N VAL A 42 -10.89 -1.50 9.69
CA VAL A 42 -11.40 -0.97 8.43
C VAL A 42 -10.21 -0.30 7.74
N GLY A 43 -9.61 -1.03 6.80
CA GLY A 43 -8.57 -0.50 5.93
C GLY A 43 -9.03 0.84 5.38
N TRP A 44 -8.13 1.82 5.37
CA TRP A 44 -8.49 3.12 4.83
C TRP A 44 -8.64 3.06 3.31
N THR A 45 -8.20 2.02 2.61
CA THR A 45 -8.34 1.86 1.17
C THR A 45 -9.73 1.32 0.82
N GLU A 46 -10.38 1.90 -0.19
CA GLU A 46 -11.69 1.43 -0.70
C GLU A 46 -11.49 0.42 -1.84
N HIS A 47 -10.49 0.69 -2.68
CA HIS A 47 -10.14 -0.18 -3.80
C HIS A 47 -8.63 -0.39 -3.86
N GLU A 48 -8.23 -1.63 -4.08
CA GLU A 48 -6.84 -2.02 -4.28
C GLU A 48 -6.73 -2.73 -5.62
N ASN A 49 -5.84 -2.23 -6.48
CA ASN A 49 -5.51 -2.83 -7.76
C ASN A 49 -4.05 -3.28 -7.73
N LEU A 50 -3.85 -4.58 -7.51
CA LEU A 50 -2.53 -5.22 -7.58
C LEU A 50 -2.33 -5.74 -9.00
N ARG A 51 -1.43 -5.09 -9.76
CA ARG A 51 -1.01 -5.50 -11.10
C ARG A 51 0.46 -5.88 -11.08
N ASP A 52 0.90 -6.70 -12.02
CA ASP A 52 2.29 -7.17 -12.12
C ASP A 52 3.31 -6.01 -12.08
N GLU A 53 3.03 -4.91 -12.79
CA GLU A 53 3.93 -3.75 -12.88
C GLU A 53 3.72 -2.71 -11.77
N ARG A 54 2.56 -2.67 -11.10
CA ARG A 54 2.18 -1.59 -10.17
C ARG A 54 1.13 -2.03 -9.14
N ALA A 55 1.29 -1.54 -7.91
CA ALA A 55 0.33 -1.72 -6.82
C ALA A 55 -0.33 -0.36 -6.57
N GLU A 56 -1.65 -0.29 -6.71
CA GLU A 56 -2.43 0.95 -6.59
C GLU A 56 -3.48 0.82 -5.50
N ALA A 57 -3.62 1.86 -4.69
CA ALA A 57 -4.62 1.96 -3.64
C ALA A 57 -5.43 3.25 -3.81
N PHE A 58 -6.75 3.15 -3.74
CA PHE A 58 -7.68 4.26 -3.98
C PHE A 58 -8.58 4.51 -2.78
N ARG A 59 -8.94 5.77 -2.60
CA ARG A 59 -9.88 6.28 -1.60
C ARG A 59 -10.60 7.49 -2.17
N SER A 60 -11.93 7.54 -2.03
CA SER A 60 -12.72 8.68 -2.46
C SER A 60 -12.47 9.95 -1.64
N LEU A 61 -12.27 9.82 -0.31
CA LEU A 61 -12.01 10.95 0.58
C LEU A 61 -11.02 10.58 1.68
N LEU A 62 -9.91 11.32 1.76
CA LEU A 62 -8.88 11.16 2.79
C LEU A 62 -8.89 12.38 3.73
N TRP A 63 -8.96 12.13 5.04
CA TRP A 63 -8.86 13.18 6.05
C TRP A 63 -7.39 13.56 6.27
N PRO A 64 -7.06 14.75 6.80
CA PRO A 64 -5.68 15.06 7.16
C PRO A 64 -5.14 14.04 8.18
N GLY A 65 -4.00 13.42 7.85
CA GLY A 65 -3.40 12.38 8.68
C GLY A 65 -2.26 11.64 7.99
N VAL A 66 -1.64 10.71 8.72
CA VAL A 66 -0.60 9.82 8.19
C VAL A 66 -1.21 8.44 7.94
N TYR A 67 -1.03 7.97 6.71
CA TYR A 67 -1.60 6.72 6.23
C TYR A 67 -0.48 5.77 5.86
N GLU A 68 -0.58 4.53 6.34
CA GLU A 68 0.37 3.48 6.02
C GLU A 68 -0.33 2.42 5.17
N TRP A 69 0.35 2.00 4.12
CA TRP A 69 -0.10 0.92 3.25
C TRP A 69 1.04 -0.06 3.06
N SER A 70 0.81 -1.30 3.49
CA SER A 70 1.77 -2.38 3.34
C SER A 70 1.23 -3.42 2.37
N TYR A 71 2.06 -3.79 1.40
CA TYR A 71 1.79 -4.86 0.45
C TYR A 71 2.97 -5.85 0.47
N VAL A 72 2.68 -7.11 0.14
CA VAL A 72 3.70 -8.15 0.04
C VAL A 72 4.04 -8.35 -1.43
N MET A 73 5.33 -8.50 -1.73
CA MET A 73 5.81 -8.81 -3.08
C MET A 73 6.79 -9.99 -3.04
N ARG A 74 6.83 -10.75 -4.13
CA ARG A 74 7.75 -11.87 -4.33
C ARG A 74 8.80 -11.50 -5.39
N ALA A 75 10.06 -11.79 -5.11
CA ALA A 75 11.14 -11.67 -6.08
C ALA A 75 11.18 -12.93 -6.96
N THR A 76 11.02 -12.78 -8.27
CA THR A 76 10.96 -13.90 -9.23
C THR A 76 12.22 -14.02 -10.07
N CYS A 77 12.86 -12.89 -10.42
CA CYS A 77 14.03 -12.86 -11.30
C CYS A 77 15.23 -12.25 -10.57
N ALA A 78 16.38 -12.94 -10.61
CA ALA A 78 17.63 -12.40 -10.10
C ALA A 78 18.21 -11.39 -11.10
N GLY A 79 18.62 -10.21 -10.61
CA GLY A 79 19.18 -9.13 -11.41
C GLY A 79 19.18 -7.81 -10.65
N THR A 80 19.73 -6.77 -11.27
CA THR A 80 19.71 -5.39 -10.74
C THR A 80 18.59 -4.61 -11.41
N PHE A 81 17.71 -4.02 -10.60
CA PHE A 81 16.52 -3.31 -11.07
C PHE A 81 16.44 -1.91 -10.46
N ILE A 82 15.73 -1.04 -11.18
CA ILE A 82 15.42 0.31 -10.70
C ILE A 82 14.10 0.24 -9.95
N ILE A 83 14.07 0.79 -8.74
CA ILE A 83 12.86 0.97 -7.95
C ILE A 83 12.20 2.27 -8.42
N PRO A 84 11.04 2.22 -9.12
CA PRO A 84 10.33 3.43 -9.49
C PRO A 84 9.84 4.16 -8.24
N PRO A 85 9.81 5.51 -8.26
CA PRO A 85 9.38 6.28 -7.10
C PRO A 85 7.90 6.04 -6.81
N ALA A 86 7.56 5.88 -5.54
CA ALA A 86 6.15 5.88 -5.11
C ALA A 86 5.53 7.24 -5.42
N LYS A 87 4.31 7.23 -5.96
CA LYS A 87 3.54 8.43 -6.33
C LYS A 87 2.20 8.40 -5.60
N ALA A 88 1.84 9.53 -5.00
CA ALA A 88 0.50 9.77 -4.47
C ALA A 88 -0.05 11.05 -5.12
N GLU A 89 -1.30 11.02 -5.59
CA GLU A 89 -1.94 12.18 -6.20
C GLU A 89 -3.46 12.15 -5.99
N GLU A 90 -4.08 13.32 -6.01
CA GLU A 90 -5.54 13.44 -6.08
C GLU A 90 -5.99 13.27 -7.54
N MET A 91 -6.86 12.29 -7.80
CA MET A 91 -7.31 11.98 -9.17
C MET A 91 -7.97 13.18 -9.88
N TYR A 92 -8.65 14.04 -9.12
CA TYR A 92 -9.42 15.17 -9.65
C TYR A 92 -8.75 16.54 -9.42
N SER A 93 -7.55 16.55 -8.82
CA SER A 93 -6.72 17.76 -8.60
C SER A 93 -5.25 17.37 -8.80
N PRO A 94 -4.81 17.11 -10.05
CA PRO A 94 -3.50 16.53 -10.34
C PRO A 94 -2.31 17.41 -9.93
N GLU A 95 -2.53 18.69 -9.63
CA GLU A 95 -1.54 19.59 -9.04
C GLU A 95 -1.10 19.17 -7.63
N ASN A 96 -1.95 18.43 -6.91
CA ASN A 96 -1.67 17.92 -5.56
C ASN A 96 -1.06 16.51 -5.69
N PHE A 97 0.27 16.46 -5.86
CA PHE A 97 0.99 15.19 -5.94
C PHE A 97 2.26 15.18 -5.09
N GLY A 98 2.64 13.99 -4.64
CA GLY A 98 3.91 13.69 -3.99
C GLY A 98 4.63 12.54 -4.70
N ARG A 99 5.97 12.58 -4.71
CA ARG A 99 6.82 11.50 -5.23
C ARG A 99 7.99 11.24 -4.29
N CYS A 100 8.32 9.96 -4.08
CA CYS A 100 9.51 9.55 -3.35
C CYS A 100 10.77 9.56 -4.24
N SER A 101 11.94 9.32 -3.65
CA SER A 101 13.18 9.11 -4.38
C SER A 101 13.15 7.80 -5.18
N THR A 102 13.91 7.76 -6.27
CA THR A 102 14.21 6.53 -7.02
C THR A 102 15.43 5.85 -6.39
N GLU A 103 15.39 4.53 -6.28
CA GLU A 103 16.49 3.72 -5.72
C GLU A 103 16.86 2.58 -6.69
N LYS A 104 18.06 2.00 -6.53
CA LYS A 104 18.53 0.84 -7.33
C LYS A 104 18.85 -0.30 -6.39
N VAL A 105 18.41 -1.52 -6.72
CA VAL A 105 18.62 -2.74 -5.93
C VAL A 105 19.03 -3.89 -6.85
#